data_AF-A0A7E4URN3-F1
#
_entry.id   AF-A0A7E4URN3-F1
#
_cell.length_a   1.000
_cell.length_b   1.000
_cell.length_c   1.000
_cell.angle_alpha   90.00
_cell.angle_beta   90.00
_cell.angle_gamma   90.00
#
_symmetry.space_group_name_H-M   'P 1'
#
loop_
_entity.id
_entity.type
_entity.pdbx_description
1 polymer ?
#
loop_
_entity_poly.entity_id
_entity_poly.type
_entity_poly.pdbx_seq_one_letter_code
_entity_poly.pdbx_strand_id
1 'polypeptide(L)'
;MVIQALIEQWREYVFDKRHFTARWLARATIDIPFPPDQIALTVSSLYALCLMFSDSSEGLANTLAVFVPLILTYLYPTEAPEDAFILLYWGVYNIITLFDEYLNDILPAYYCLKLLLLSSLFLKPFNYAPILMARIEIWQKRIATSPEETDEDGN
;
A
#
# COMPACT_ATOMS: atom_id res chain seq x y z
N MET A 1 23.09 8.84 -6.56
CA MET A 1 23.48 7.92 -5.45
C MET A 1 22.25 7.39 -4.71
N VAL A 2 21.31 8.24 -4.27
CA VAL A 2 20.05 7.81 -3.60
C VAL A 2 19.14 6.94 -4.49
N ILE A 3 18.98 7.30 -5.78
CA ILE A 3 18.12 6.56 -6.71
C ILE A 3 18.66 5.14 -6.96
N GLN A 4 19.98 4.97 -7.08
CA GLN A 4 20.60 3.66 -7.27
C GLN A 4 20.45 2.79 -6.03
N ALA A 5 20.60 3.36 -4.82
CA ALA A 5 20.32 2.64 -3.58
C ALA A 5 18.86 2.21 -3.46
N LEU A 6 17.93 3.06 -3.90
CA LEU A 6 16.49 2.74 -3.94
C LEU A 6 16.20 1.60 -4.91
N ILE A 7 16.83 1.61 -6.09
CA ILE A 7 16.70 0.54 -7.10
C ILE A 7 17.28 -0.77 -6.59
N GLU A 8 18.45 -0.74 -5.95
CA GLU A 8 19.10 -1.92 -5.38
C GLU A 8 18.21 -2.55 -4.30
N GLN A 9 17.64 -1.72 -3.43
CA GLN A 9 16.74 -2.14 -2.36
C GLN A 9 15.41 -2.69 -2.89
N TRP A 10 14.86 -2.06 -3.93
CA TRP A 10 13.69 -2.57 -4.65
C TRP A 10 13.99 -3.92 -5.29
N ARG A 11 15.18 -4.08 -5.88
CA ARG A 11 15.62 -5.33 -6.48
C ARG A 11 15.70 -6.43 -5.42
N GLU A 12 16.37 -6.19 -4.30
CA GLU A 12 16.40 -7.16 -3.20
C GLU A 12 15.01 -7.58 -2.73
N TYR A 13 14.05 -6.65 -2.65
CA TYR A 13 12.69 -6.95 -2.22
C TYR A 13 11.88 -7.75 -3.26
N VAL A 14 11.95 -7.36 -4.54
CA VAL A 14 11.25 -8.05 -5.64
C VAL A 14 11.79 -9.48 -5.84
N PHE A 15 13.06 -9.71 -5.48
CA PHE A 15 13.70 -11.01 -5.60
C PHE A 15 13.78 -11.81 -4.29
N ASP A 16 13.33 -11.24 -3.17
CA ASP A 16 13.27 -11.96 -1.91
C ASP A 16 12.15 -13.01 -1.98
N LYS A 17 12.53 -14.28 -2.09
CA LYS A 17 11.62 -15.44 -2.15
C LYS A 17 10.71 -15.57 -0.92
N ARG A 18 10.98 -14.79 0.14
CA ARG A 18 10.04 -14.62 1.25
C ARG A 18 8.72 -14.00 0.82
N HIS A 19 8.68 -13.24 -0.28
CA HIS A 19 7.45 -12.65 -0.81
C HIS A 19 6.79 -13.53 -1.87
N PHE A 20 5.46 -13.61 -1.82
CA PHE A 20 4.68 -14.41 -2.77
C PHE A 20 4.86 -13.92 -4.22
N THR A 21 5.04 -12.61 -4.42
CA THR A 21 5.29 -11.99 -5.72
C THR A 21 6.61 -12.45 -6.33
N ALA A 22 7.67 -12.54 -5.54
CA ALA A 22 8.97 -13.07 -5.96
C ALA A 22 8.89 -14.56 -6.32
N ARG A 23 8.10 -15.35 -5.57
CA ARG A 23 7.87 -16.76 -5.88
C ARG A 23 7.06 -16.97 -7.15
N TRP A 24 6.03 -16.14 -7.36
CA TRP A 24 5.27 -16.14 -8.61
C TRP A 24 6.16 -15.77 -9.79
N LEU A 25 7.01 -14.73 -9.63
CA LEU A 25 7.93 -14.29 -10.68
C LEU A 25 8.95 -15.38 -11.04
N ALA A 26 9.51 -16.06 -10.03
CA ALA A 26 10.41 -17.20 -10.22
C ALA A 26 9.71 -18.40 -10.88
N ARG A 27 8.40 -18.58 -10.66
CA ARG A 27 7.61 -19.58 -11.37
C ARG A 27 7.37 -19.17 -12.83
N ALA A 28 7.02 -17.91 -13.06
CA ALA A 28 6.75 -17.38 -14.40
C ALA A 28 7.96 -17.50 -15.33
N THR A 29 9.18 -17.37 -14.83
CA THR A 29 10.41 -17.57 -15.62
C THR A 29 10.65 -19.01 -16.09
N ILE A 30 9.94 -19.99 -15.54
CA ILE A 30 10.01 -21.38 -16.02
C ILE A 30 9.25 -21.51 -17.35
N ASP A 31 8.13 -20.80 -17.48
CA ASP A 31 7.25 -20.87 -18.64
C ASP A 31 7.57 -19.77 -19.68
N ILE A 32 8.22 -18.69 -19.25
CA ILE A 32 8.51 -17.50 -20.05
C ILE A 32 10.03 -17.31 -20.16
N PRO A 33 10.62 -17.30 -21.38
CA PRO A 33 12.07 -17.19 -21.58
C PRO A 33 12.59 -15.75 -21.47
N PHE A 34 12.14 -15.01 -20.45
CA PHE A 34 12.59 -13.65 -20.16
C PHE A 34 13.19 -13.59 -18.75
N PRO A 35 14.19 -12.73 -18.51
CA PRO A 35 14.70 -12.50 -17.17
C PRO A 35 13.60 -11.89 -16.29
N PRO A 36 13.56 -12.23 -15.00
CA PRO A 36 12.46 -11.88 -14.13
C PRO A 36 12.32 -10.36 -13.95
N ASP A 37 13.41 -9.61 -14.01
CA ASP A 37 13.44 -8.14 -13.98
C ASP A 37 12.61 -7.55 -15.14
N GLN A 38 12.74 -8.11 -16.34
CA GLN A 38 11.98 -7.67 -17.52
C GLN A 38 10.52 -8.07 -17.42
N ILE A 39 10.22 -9.25 -16.87
CA ILE A 39 8.82 -9.68 -16.62
C ILE A 39 8.16 -8.75 -15.62
N ALA A 40 8.81 -8.47 -14.48
CA ALA A 40 8.29 -7.55 -13.47
C ALA A 40 8.08 -6.14 -14.03
N LEU A 41 9.04 -5.63 -14.81
CA LEU A 41 8.93 -4.33 -15.46
C LEU A 41 7.79 -4.30 -16.48
N THR A 42 7.64 -5.35 -17.29
CA THR A 42 6.59 -5.42 -18.32
C THR A 42 5.20 -5.51 -17.69
N VAL A 43 5.02 -6.37 -16.67
CA VAL A 43 3.73 -6.51 -15.97
C VAL A 43 3.38 -5.22 -15.24
N SER A 44 4.32 -4.61 -14.52
CA SER A 44 4.06 -3.34 -13.81
C SER A 44 3.79 -2.18 -14.78
N SER A 45 4.49 -2.12 -15.91
CA SER A 45 4.27 -1.08 -16.92
C SER A 45 2.93 -1.26 -17.64
N LEU A 46 2.59 -2.48 -18.04
CA LEU A 46 1.29 -2.78 -18.66
C LEU A 46 0.16 -2.47 -17.68
N TYR A 47 0.35 -2.81 -16.42
CA TYR A 47 -0.62 -2.51 -15.37
C TYR A 47 -0.80 -1.00 -15.15
N ALA A 48 0.30 -0.24 -15.08
CA ALA A 48 0.24 1.22 -14.98
C ALA A 48 -0.47 1.84 -16.19
N LEU A 49 -0.23 1.32 -17.40
CA LEU A 49 -0.93 1.76 -18.61
C LEU A 49 -2.42 1.44 -18.55
N CYS A 50 -2.81 0.24 -18.12
CA CYS A 50 -4.21 -0.12 -17.93
C CYS A 50 -4.90 0.81 -16.92
N LEU A 51 -4.23 1.17 -15.82
CA LEU A 51 -4.78 2.11 -14.84
C LEU A 51 -4.88 3.54 -15.36
N MET A 52 -3.96 3.97 -16.23
CA MET A 52 -3.97 5.33 -16.78
C MET A 52 -4.95 5.52 -17.93
N PHE A 53 -5.18 4.49 -18.75
CA PHE A 53 -5.92 4.62 -20.01
C PHE A 53 -7.21 3.81 -20.08
N SER A 54 -7.55 3.03 -19.05
CA SER A 54 -8.82 2.29 -19.03
C SER A 54 -9.94 3.12 -18.42
N ASP A 55 -11.08 3.14 -19.11
CA ASP A 55 -12.35 3.65 -18.57
C ASP A 55 -12.82 2.86 -17.33
N SER A 56 -12.25 1.67 -17.09
CA SER A 56 -12.50 0.82 -15.91
C SER A 56 -11.36 0.83 -14.88
N SER A 57 -10.54 1.89 -14.89
CA SER A 57 -9.39 2.05 -13.98
C SER A 57 -9.77 1.99 -12.50
N GLU A 58 -10.94 2.54 -12.13
CA GLU A 58 -11.52 2.45 -10.79
C GLU A 58 -11.74 1.00 -10.34
N GLY A 59 -12.46 0.24 -11.17
CA GLY A 59 -12.80 -1.16 -10.88
C GLY A 59 -11.55 -2.03 -10.74
N LEU A 60 -10.55 -1.82 -11.61
CA LEU A 60 -9.27 -2.53 -11.53
C LEU A 60 -8.47 -2.19 -10.28
N ALA A 61 -8.40 -0.90 -9.91
CA ALA A 61 -7.69 -0.46 -8.73
C ALA A 61 -8.35 -0.96 -7.44
N ASN A 62 -9.66 -0.83 -7.34
CA ASN A 62 -10.43 -1.28 -6.18
C ASN A 62 -10.38 -2.80 -6.01
N THR A 63 -10.51 -3.55 -7.12
CA THR A 63 -10.35 -5.00 -7.11
C THR A 63 -8.98 -5.39 -6.55
N LEU A 64 -7.89 -4.79 -7.03
CA LEU A 64 -6.56 -5.16 -6.57
C LEU A 64 -6.26 -4.72 -5.13
N ALA A 65 -6.76 -3.54 -4.74
CA ALA A 65 -6.69 -3.08 -3.35
C ALA A 65 -7.44 -4.02 -2.38
N VAL A 66 -8.46 -4.73 -2.82
CA VAL A 66 -9.17 -5.73 -1.99
C VAL A 66 -8.50 -7.10 -2.06
N PHE A 67 -8.19 -7.58 -3.27
CA PHE A 67 -7.69 -8.94 -3.46
C PHE A 67 -6.28 -9.15 -2.93
N VAL A 68 -5.37 -8.18 -3.08
CA VAL A 68 -3.97 -8.35 -2.65
C VAL A 68 -3.87 -8.55 -1.13
N PRO A 69 -4.49 -7.73 -0.27
CA PRO A 69 -4.52 -7.97 1.17
C PRO A 69 -5.22 -9.28 1.53
N LEU A 70 -6.32 -9.65 0.86
CA LEU A 70 -6.99 -10.94 1.13
C LEU A 70 -6.10 -12.14 0.80
N ILE A 71 -5.37 -12.09 -0.32
CA ILE A 71 -4.40 -13.13 -0.68
C ILE A 71 -3.30 -13.20 0.38
N LEU A 72 -2.78 -12.06 0.84
CA LEU A 72 -1.78 -12.02 1.91
C LEU A 72 -2.32 -12.61 3.22
N THR A 73 -3.53 -12.23 3.64
CA THR A 73 -4.12 -12.69 4.90
C THR A 73 -4.46 -14.18 4.89
N TYR A 74 -5.04 -14.70 3.79
CA TYR A 74 -5.58 -16.06 3.75
C TYR A 74 -4.69 -17.09 3.08
N LEU A 75 -3.96 -16.72 2.01
CA LEU A 75 -3.13 -17.66 1.24
C LEU A 75 -1.67 -17.63 1.69
N TYR A 76 -1.20 -16.50 2.23
CA TYR A 76 0.19 -16.33 2.69
C TYR A 76 0.26 -15.74 4.11
N PRO A 77 -0.32 -16.43 5.13
CA PRO A 77 -0.43 -15.90 6.49
C PRO A 77 0.93 -15.58 7.13
N THR A 78 2.02 -16.21 6.67
CA THR A 78 3.39 -15.90 7.11
C THR A 78 3.92 -14.55 6.62
N GLU A 79 3.30 -14.00 5.58
CA GLU A 79 3.60 -12.69 5.00
C GLU A 79 2.52 -11.66 5.34
N ALA A 80 1.45 -12.08 6.04
CA ALA A 80 0.37 -11.20 6.41
C ALA A 80 0.89 -10.10 7.34
N PRO A 81 0.46 -8.84 7.11
CA PRO A 81 0.69 -7.76 8.06
C PRO A 81 0.03 -8.09 9.41
N GLU A 82 0.51 -7.50 10.49
CA GLU A 82 -0.13 -7.60 11.81
C GLU A 82 -1.59 -7.10 11.75
N ASP A 83 -2.48 -7.69 12.54
CA ASP A 83 -3.93 -7.40 12.51
C ASP A 83 -4.23 -5.89 12.62
N ALA A 84 -3.48 -5.18 13.47
CA ALA A 84 -3.60 -3.73 13.61
C ALA A 84 -3.29 -2.96 12.31
N PHE A 85 -2.33 -3.43 11.51
CA PHE A 85 -1.98 -2.82 10.23
C PHE A 85 -3.00 -3.16 9.14
N ILE A 86 -3.61 -4.35 9.20
CA ILE A 86 -4.72 -4.72 8.32
C ILE A 86 -5.94 -3.84 8.62
N LEU A 87 -6.27 -3.61 9.89
CA LEU A 87 -7.36 -2.71 10.28
C LEU A 87 -7.08 -1.26 9.83
N LEU A 88 -5.86 -0.78 10.01
CA LEU A 88 -5.45 0.54 9.52
C LEU A 88 -5.58 0.63 7.99
N TYR A 89 -5.15 -0.41 7.27
CA TYR A 89 -5.28 -0.49 5.82
C TYR A 89 -6.74 -0.38 5.39
N TRP A 90 -7.63 -1.17 5.98
CA TRP A 90 -9.05 -1.11 5.65
C TRP A 90 -9.66 0.25 5.97
N GLY A 91 -9.28 0.88 7.08
CA GLY A 91 -9.70 2.25 7.40
C GLY A 91 -9.28 3.25 6.32
N VAL A 92 -8.00 3.27 5.96
CA VAL A 92 -7.45 4.15 4.93
C VAL A 92 -8.08 3.87 3.56
N TYR A 93 -8.22 2.60 3.18
CA TYR A 93 -8.85 2.18 1.93
C TYR A 93 -10.29 2.67 1.82
N ASN A 94 -11.10 2.51 2.87
CA ASN A 94 -12.49 2.96 2.86
C ASN A 94 -12.59 4.48 2.74
N ILE A 95 -11.77 5.22 3.49
CA ILE A 95 -11.74 6.70 3.40
C ILE A 95 -11.38 7.13 1.99
N ILE A 96 -10.28 6.61 1.43
CA ILE A 96 -9.84 6.96 0.07
C ILE A 96 -10.92 6.64 -0.95
N THR A 97 -11.52 5.46 -0.86
CA THR A 97 -12.56 4.99 -1.79
C THR A 97 -13.83 5.83 -1.73
N LEU A 98 -14.22 6.33 -0.55
CA LEU A 98 -15.35 7.26 -0.42
C LEU A 98 -15.11 8.60 -1.14
N PHE A 99 -13.85 9.00 -1.32
CA PHE A 99 -13.47 10.23 -2.01
C PHE A 99 -12.92 9.96 -3.42
N ASP A 100 -13.10 8.75 -3.99
CA ASP A 100 -12.54 8.38 -5.30
C ASP A 100 -12.96 9.37 -6.40
N GLU A 101 -14.25 9.70 -6.51
CA GLU A 101 -14.78 10.65 -7.51
C GLU A 101 -14.09 12.03 -7.40
N TYR A 102 -14.01 12.57 -6.18
CA TYR A 102 -13.42 13.88 -5.93
C TYR A 102 -11.91 13.92 -6.18
N LEU A 103 -11.20 12.86 -5.80
CA LEU A 103 -9.75 12.80 -5.93
C LEU A 103 -9.31 12.49 -7.37
N ASN A 104 -10.11 11.73 -8.11
CA ASN A 104 -9.88 11.46 -9.53
C ASN A 104 -9.96 12.74 -10.38
N ASP A 105 -10.88 13.66 -10.04
CA ASP A 105 -11.03 14.94 -10.75
C ASP A 105 -9.83 15.90 -10.52
N ILE A 106 -9.13 15.76 -9.39
CA ILE A 106 -8.05 16.67 -8.99
C ILE A 106 -6.67 16.14 -9.41
N LEU A 107 -6.47 14.82 -9.33
CA LEU A 107 -5.15 14.21 -9.48
C LEU A 107 -5.08 13.33 -10.75
N PRO A 108 -4.23 13.68 -11.73
CA PRO A 108 -3.98 12.79 -12.86
C PRO A 108 -3.32 11.50 -12.36
N ALA A 109 -3.74 10.36 -12.93
CA ALA A 109 -3.30 9.02 -12.51
C ALA A 109 -3.56 8.70 -11.03
N TYR A 110 -4.64 9.25 -10.47
CA TYR A 110 -5.09 9.01 -9.09
C TYR A 110 -5.08 7.54 -8.70
N TYR A 111 -5.61 6.63 -9.54
CA TYR A 111 -5.66 5.20 -9.22
C TYR A 111 -4.28 4.55 -9.09
N CYS A 112 -3.27 5.01 -9.84
CA CYS A 112 -1.89 4.59 -9.64
C CYS A 112 -1.36 5.07 -8.28
N LEU A 113 -1.65 6.32 -7.90
CA LEU A 113 -1.26 6.88 -6.60
C LEU A 113 -1.96 6.17 -5.44
N LYS A 114 -3.25 5.86 -5.57
CA LYS A 114 -4.04 5.10 -4.60
C LYS A 114 -3.38 3.76 -4.29
N LEU A 115 -3.01 3.02 -5.33
CA LEU A 115 -2.36 1.72 -5.17
C LEU A 115 -0.95 1.82 -4.62
N LEU A 116 -0.16 2.83 -5.01
CA LEU A 116 1.15 3.09 -4.43
C LEU A 116 1.05 3.41 -2.93
N LEU A 117 0.10 4.25 -2.55
CA LEU A 117 -0.15 4.62 -1.16
C LEU A 117 -0.58 3.40 -0.34
N LEU A 118 -1.56 2.63 -0.83
CA LEU A 118 -2.02 1.41 -0.18
C LEU A 118 -0.92 0.35 -0.11
N SER A 119 -0.11 0.21 -1.14
CA SER A 119 1.04 -0.71 -1.13
C SER A 119 2.11 -0.27 -0.13
N SER A 120 2.31 1.04 0.07
CA SER A 120 3.29 1.56 1.03
C SER A 120 2.96 1.24 2.49
N LEU A 121 1.69 0.98 2.83
CA LEU A 121 1.31 0.51 4.16
C LEU A 121 1.90 -0.87 4.49
N PHE A 122 2.23 -1.67 3.47
CA PHE A 122 2.73 -3.04 3.63
C PHE A 122 4.16 -3.25 3.12
N LEU A 123 4.60 -2.51 2.10
CA LEU A 123 5.94 -2.66 1.53
C LEU A 123 7.01 -1.98 2.40
N LYS A 124 7.87 -2.79 3.01
CA LYS A 124 9.16 -2.32 3.56
C LYS A 124 10.04 -1.85 2.38
N PRO A 125 10.73 -0.70 2.45
CA PRO A 125 11.14 0.04 3.65
C PRO A 125 10.14 1.05 4.19
N PHE A 126 9.04 1.30 3.50
CA PHE A 126 8.09 2.36 3.82
C PHE A 126 7.12 1.96 4.92
N ASN A 127 7.55 1.18 5.92
CA ASN A 127 6.73 0.66 7.01
C ASN A 127 6.16 1.83 7.85
N TYR A 128 5.17 2.54 7.30
CA TYR A 128 4.55 3.74 7.85
C TYR A 128 3.48 3.34 8.85
N ALA A 129 2.93 2.13 8.76
CA ALA A 129 1.98 1.61 9.72
C ALA A 129 2.47 1.72 11.18
N PRO A 130 3.69 1.27 11.57
CA PRO A 130 4.19 1.47 12.93
C PRO A 130 4.45 2.95 13.26
N ILE A 131 4.85 3.78 12.29
CA ILE A 131 5.05 5.23 12.51
C ILE A 131 3.71 5.92 12.80
N LEU A 132 2.68 5.59 12.03
CA LEU A 132 1.32 6.12 12.19
C LEU A 132 0.72 5.65 13.51
N MET A 133 0.86 4.37 13.86
CA MET A 133 0.39 3.83 15.14
C MET A 133 1.08 4.52 16.33
N ALA A 134 2.40 4.70 16.28
CA ALA A 134 3.12 5.45 17.31
C ALA A 134 2.64 6.90 17.44
N ARG A 135 2.31 7.56 16.32
CA ARG A 135 1.72 8.90 16.34
C ARG A 135 0.33 8.88 16.98
N ILE A 136 -0.54 7.95 16.60
CA ILE A 136 -1.89 7.81 17.15
C ILE A 136 -1.82 7.61 18.67
N GLU A 137 -0.92 6.76 19.16
CA GLU A 137 -0.75 6.52 20.60
C GLU A 137 -0.33 7.79 21.37
N ILE A 138 0.57 8.61 20.79
CA ILE A 138 0.97 9.90 21.37
C ILE A 138 -0.22 10.86 21.42
N TRP A 139 -1.03 10.92 20.36
CA TRP A 139 -2.24 11.76 20.33
C TRP A 139 -3.25 11.32 21.37
N GLN A 140 -3.50 10.01 21.51
CA GLN A 140 -4.40 9.48 22.54
C GLN A 140 -3.92 9.83 23.96
N LYS A 141 -2.63 9.69 24.24
CA LYS A 141 -2.05 10.09 25.54
C LYS A 141 -2.25 11.58 25.80
N ARG A 142 -2.02 12.45 24.81
CA ARG A 142 -2.24 13.90 24.95
C ARG A 142 -3.69 14.26 25.27
N ILE A 143 -4.65 13.63 24.59
CA ILE A 143 -6.08 13.84 24.85
C ILE A 143 -6.45 13.38 26.27
N ALA A 144 -5.94 12.22 26.71
CA ALA A 144 -6.20 11.70 28.05
C ALA A 144 -5.53 12.52 29.18
N THR A 145 -4.44 13.24 28.88
CA THR A 145 -3.73 14.09 29.85
C THR A 145 -4.10 15.57 29.77
N SER A 146 -4.93 15.98 28.80
CA SER A 146 -5.45 17.35 28.78
C SER A 146 -6.45 17.48 29.92
N PRO A 147 -6.17 18.31 30.95
CA PRO A 147 -7.20 18.62 31.93
C PRO A 147 -8.37 19.24 31.15
N GLU A 148 -9.60 18.84 31.47
CA GLU A 148 -10.75 19.69 31.18
C GLU A 148 -10.40 21.07 31.75
N GLU A 149 -10.14 22.06 30.89
CA GLU A 149 -10.39 23.44 31.27
C GLU A 149 -11.91 23.49 31.51
N THR A 150 -12.29 23.18 32.75
CA THR A 150 -13.55 23.64 33.30
C THR A 150 -13.54 25.16 33.12
N ASP A 151 -14.39 25.62 32.21
CA ASP A 151 -15.01 26.92 32.25
C ASP A 151 -15.64 27.10 33.65
N GLU A 152 -14.82 27.46 34.65
CA GLU A 152 -15.33 28.06 35.87
C GLU A 152 -15.55 29.54 35.57
N ASP A 153 -16.82 29.86 35.36
CA ASP A 153 -17.44 31.15 35.66
C ASP A 153 -16.68 31.90 36.76
N GLY A 154 -16.16 33.10 36.45
CA GLY A 154 -15.28 33.78 37.40
C GLY A 154 -14.93 35.24 37.11
N ASN A 155 -15.98 36.08 37.02
CA ASN A 155 -16.01 37.54 37.24
C ASN A 155 -15.73 38.49 36.07
#